data_AF-A0A5C8TV12-F1
#
_entry.id   AF-A0A5C8TV12-F1
#
_cell.length_a   1.000
_cell.length_b   1.000
_cell.length_c   1.000
_cell.angle_alpha   90.00
_cell.angle_beta   90.00
_cell.angle_gamma   90.00
#
_symmetry.space_group_name_H-M   'P 1'
#
loop_
_entity.id
_entity.type
_entity.pdbx_description
1 polymer ?
#
loop_
_entity_poly.entity_id
_entity_poly.type
_entity_poly.pdbx_seq_one_letter_code
_entity_poly.pdbx_strand_id
1 'polypeptide(L)'
;MNAALAVVDGIRPENETEAMLAVQMYGTHETAMQLLVKAKSAQNPHVVQEAGNLAIKLMRTYTAQIEALSKLRRGGEQKVRVEHVHVYEGGQAVVGDVTVNSGSGQRCEIPKRSTSQVKNPTKLPPFRDRVR
;
A
#
# COMPACT_ATOMS: atom_id res chain seq x y z
N MET A 1 -33.38 -8.06 7.52
CA MET A 1 -33.06 -6.82 8.27
C MET A 1 -32.09 -7.06 9.42
N ASN A 2 -32.34 -8.05 10.30
CA ASN A 2 -31.50 -8.29 11.50
C ASN A 2 -30.02 -8.60 11.18
N ALA A 3 -29.74 -9.29 10.08
CA ALA A 3 -28.36 -9.62 9.68
C ALA A 3 -27.53 -8.37 9.30
N ALA A 4 -28.14 -7.40 8.61
CA ALA A 4 -27.47 -6.14 8.27
C ALA A 4 -27.11 -5.35 9.53
N LEU A 5 -28.03 -5.26 10.49
CA LEU A 5 -27.79 -4.61 11.79
C LEU A 5 -26.69 -5.31 12.58
N ALA A 6 -26.68 -6.65 12.60
CA ALA A 6 -25.63 -7.42 13.27
C ALA A 6 -24.24 -7.22 12.63
N VAL A 7 -24.17 -7.09 11.30
CA VAL A 7 -22.90 -6.80 10.61
C VAL A 7 -22.42 -5.39 10.92
N VAL A 8 -23.30 -4.39 10.88
CA VAL A 8 -22.94 -3.01 11.22
C VAL A 8 -22.51 -2.90 12.69
N ASP A 9 -23.26 -3.51 13.60
CA ASP A 9 -22.92 -3.56 15.04
C ASP A 9 -21.58 -4.28 15.29
N GLY A 10 -21.31 -5.37 14.58
CA GLY A 10 -20.03 -6.09 14.65
C GLY A 10 -18.85 -5.30 14.10
N ILE A 11 -19.06 -4.52 13.04
CA ILE A 11 -18.03 -3.65 12.44
C ILE A 11 -17.71 -2.49 13.39
N ARG A 12 -18.69 -1.97 14.14
CA ARG A 12 -18.57 -0.79 15.02
C ARG A 12 -17.99 0.42 14.27
N PRO A 13 -18.74 0.98 13.30
CA PRO A 13 -18.27 2.13 12.54
C PRO A 13 -18.02 3.34 13.45
N GLU A 14 -16.89 4.01 13.26
CA GLU A 14 -16.49 5.19 14.05
C GLU A 14 -17.09 6.51 13.52
N ASN A 15 -17.57 6.50 12.27
CA ASN A 15 -18.17 7.64 11.58
C ASN A 15 -19.18 7.17 10.52
N GLU A 16 -19.89 8.12 9.91
CA GLU A 16 -20.93 7.86 8.92
C GLU A 16 -20.39 7.17 7.66
N THR A 17 -19.15 7.46 7.26
CA THR A 17 -18.53 6.85 6.08
C THR A 17 -18.26 5.36 6.33
N GLU A 18 -17.76 5.00 7.51
CA GLU A 18 -17.61 3.60 7.91
C GLU A 18 -18.96 2.89 8.00
N ALA A 19 -20.01 3.58 8.48
CA ALA A 19 -21.35 3.00 8.57
C ALA A 19 -21.92 2.70 7.17
N MET A 20 -21.77 3.62 6.22
CA MET A 20 -22.18 3.39 4.83
C MET A 20 -21.38 2.25 4.19
N LEU A 21 -20.06 2.20 4.43
CA LEU A 21 -19.21 1.12 3.93
C LEU A 21 -19.61 -0.24 4.53
N ALA A 22 -19.94 -0.30 5.82
CA ALA A 22 -20.43 -1.50 6.48
C ALA A 22 -21.74 -2.03 5.86
N VAL A 23 -22.69 -1.14 5.56
CA VAL A 23 -23.94 -1.51 4.86
C VAL A 23 -23.65 -2.02 3.45
N GLN A 24 -22.73 -1.37 2.73
CA GLN A 24 -22.32 -1.82 1.40
C GLN A 24 -21.64 -3.20 1.43
N MET A 25 -20.79 -3.44 2.44
CA MET A 25 -20.13 -4.72 2.67
C MET A 25 -21.15 -5.84 2.92
N TYR A 26 -22.17 -5.59 3.74
CA TYR A 26 -23.28 -6.52 3.94
C TYR A 26 -23.97 -6.87 2.62
N GLY A 27 -24.40 -5.86 1.84
CA GLY A 27 -25.11 -6.10 0.59
C GLY A 27 -24.25 -6.83 -0.45
N THR A 28 -22.95 -6.51 -0.50
CA THR A 28 -21.98 -7.18 -1.37
C THR A 28 -21.86 -8.66 -1.02
N HIS A 29 -21.70 -8.97 0.27
CA HIS A 29 -21.59 -10.34 0.75
C HIS A 29 -22.89 -11.13 0.56
N GLU A 30 -24.03 -10.56 0.93
CA GLU A 30 -25.34 -11.21 0.78
C GLU A 30 -25.61 -11.56 -0.70
N THR A 31 -25.38 -10.61 -1.60
CA THR A 31 -25.57 -10.83 -3.05
C THR A 31 -24.62 -11.90 -3.57
N ALA A 32 -23.35 -11.91 -3.13
CA ALA A 32 -22.41 -12.95 -3.49
C ALA A 32 -22.89 -14.35 -3.03
N MET A 33 -23.39 -14.46 -1.80
CA MET A 33 -23.92 -15.72 -1.28
C MET A 33 -25.17 -16.19 -2.06
N GLN A 34 -26.07 -15.27 -2.41
CA GLN A 34 -27.24 -15.60 -3.24
C GLN A 34 -26.83 -16.09 -4.63
N LEU A 35 -25.82 -15.47 -5.25
CA LEU A 35 -25.29 -15.91 -6.54
C LEU A 35 -24.61 -17.28 -6.46
N LEU A 36 -23.91 -17.59 -5.38
CA LEU A 36 -23.36 -18.93 -5.16
C LEU A 36 -24.45 -19.99 -4.98
N VAL A 37 -25.51 -19.68 -4.23
CA VAL A 37 -26.68 -20.56 -4.10
C VAL A 37 -27.34 -20.78 -5.46
N LYS A 38 -27.52 -19.71 -6.25
CA LYS A 38 -28.06 -19.79 -7.62
C LYS A 38 -27.19 -20.68 -8.50
N ALA A 39 -25.87 -20.47 -8.51
CA ALA A 39 -24.93 -21.28 -9.27
C ALA A 39 -24.99 -22.76 -8.85
N LYS A 40 -25.04 -23.05 -7.55
CA LYS A 40 -25.13 -24.42 -7.01
C LYS A 40 -26.41 -25.13 -7.43
N SER A 41 -27.52 -24.41 -7.55
CA SER A 41 -28.84 -24.97 -7.90
C SER A 41 -29.10 -25.05 -9.42
N ALA A 42 -28.27 -24.42 -10.24
CA ALA A 42 -28.49 -24.31 -11.68
C ALA A 42 -28.09 -25.59 -12.43
N GLN A 43 -28.98 -26.03 -13.32
CA GLN A 43 -28.73 -27.16 -14.23
C GLN A 43 -28.12 -26.70 -15.57
N ASN A 44 -28.35 -25.43 -15.93
CA ASN A 44 -27.77 -24.82 -17.13
C ASN A 44 -26.33 -24.38 -16.84
N PRO A 45 -25.32 -24.95 -17.52
CA PRO A 45 -23.92 -24.59 -17.33
C PRO A 45 -23.63 -23.09 -17.51
N HIS A 46 -24.35 -22.41 -18.40
CA HIS A 46 -24.21 -20.97 -18.61
C HIS A 46 -24.55 -20.18 -17.35
N VAL A 47 -25.65 -20.53 -16.68
CA VAL A 47 -26.09 -19.87 -15.44
C VAL A 47 -25.12 -20.14 -14.30
N VAL A 48 -24.56 -21.37 -14.22
CA VAL A 48 -23.52 -21.71 -13.24
C VAL A 48 -22.30 -20.80 -13.43
N GLN A 49 -21.83 -20.65 -14.68
CA GLN A 49 -20.67 -19.83 -15.00
C GLN A 49 -20.93 -18.34 -14.74
N GLU A 50 -22.05 -17.79 -15.21
CA GLU A 50 -22.38 -16.37 -15.01
C GLU A 50 -22.53 -16.00 -13.54
N ALA A 51 -23.33 -16.77 -12.79
CA ALA A 51 -23.56 -16.51 -11.38
C ALA A 51 -22.28 -16.73 -10.56
N GLY A 52 -21.50 -17.77 -10.87
CA GLY A 52 -20.21 -18.02 -10.24
C GLY A 52 -19.21 -16.89 -10.49
N ASN A 53 -19.10 -16.42 -11.73
CA ASN A 53 -18.20 -15.33 -12.09
C ASN A 53 -18.58 -14.00 -11.42
N LEU A 54 -19.88 -13.68 -11.34
CA LEU A 54 -20.35 -12.50 -10.61
C LEU A 54 -20.11 -12.63 -9.11
N ALA A 55 -20.34 -13.80 -8.51
CA ALA A 55 -20.03 -14.05 -7.11
C ALA A 55 -18.54 -13.83 -6.80
N ILE A 56 -17.64 -14.36 -7.64
CA ILE A 56 -16.18 -14.17 -7.48
C ILE A 56 -15.82 -12.67 -7.54
N LYS A 57 -16.41 -11.91 -8.46
CA LYS A 57 -16.18 -10.46 -8.54
C LYS A 57 -16.62 -9.76 -7.26
N LEU A 58 -17.81 -10.07 -6.73
CA LEU A 58 -18.30 -9.49 -5.48
C LEU A 58 -17.44 -9.90 -4.27
N MET A 59 -16.96 -11.14 -4.21
CA MET A 59 -16.02 -11.58 -3.15
C MET A 59 -14.71 -10.79 -3.20
N ARG A 60 -14.18 -10.51 -4.40
CA ARG A 60 -13.00 -9.64 -4.55
C ARG A 60 -13.29 -8.20 -4.13
N THR A 61 -14.46 -7.67 -4.48
CA THR A 61 -14.92 -6.34 -4.01
C THR A 61 -15.02 -6.31 -2.50
N TYR A 62 -15.54 -7.36 -1.87
CA TYR A 62 -15.63 -7.46 -0.40
C TYR A 62 -14.24 -7.41 0.25
N THR A 63 -13.25 -8.13 -0.28
CA THR A 63 -11.86 -8.02 0.20
C THR A 63 -11.32 -6.59 0.07
N ALA A 64 -11.56 -5.93 -1.07
CA ALA A 64 -11.15 -4.53 -1.25
C ALA A 64 -11.85 -3.57 -0.27
N GLN A 65 -13.12 -3.83 0.10
CA GLN A 65 -13.84 -3.06 1.11
C GLN A 65 -13.25 -3.26 2.51
N ILE A 66 -12.82 -4.48 2.86
CA ILE A 66 -12.09 -4.74 4.13
C ILE A 66 -10.78 -3.94 4.18
N GLU A 67 -10.04 -3.92 3.08
CA GLU A 67 -8.81 -3.13 2.98
C GLU A 67 -9.09 -1.62 3.09
N ALA A 68 -10.15 -1.15 2.42
CA ALA A 68 -10.59 0.25 2.49
C ALA A 68 -10.98 0.65 3.93
N LEU A 69 -11.76 -0.18 4.62
CA LEU A 69 -12.11 0.04 6.02
C LEU A 69 -10.87 0.08 6.91
N SER A 70 -9.93 -0.84 6.70
CA SER A 70 -8.65 -0.87 7.42
C SER A 70 -7.81 0.39 7.16
N LYS A 71 -7.85 0.95 5.95
CA LYS A 71 -7.15 2.20 5.59
C LYS A 71 -7.83 3.42 6.21
N LEU A 72 -9.17 3.47 6.19
CA LEU A 72 -9.95 4.54 6.82
C LEU A 72 -9.63 4.64 8.32
N ARG A 73 -9.62 3.51 9.03
CA ARG A 73 -9.28 3.45 10.46
C ARG A 73 -7.84 3.79 10.79
N ARG A 74 -6.91 3.54 9.87
CA ARG A 74 -5.51 3.96 9.99
C ARG A 74 -5.31 5.47 9.73
N GLY A 75 -6.37 6.21 9.40
CA GLY A 75 -6.34 7.67 9.29
C GLY A 75 -5.46 8.22 8.17
N GLY A 76 -5.09 7.40 7.17
CA GLY A 76 -4.23 7.86 6.08
C GLY A 76 -2.77 8.13 6.48
N GLU A 77 -2.26 7.57 7.59
CA GLU A 77 -0.82 7.65 7.91
C GLU A 77 0.03 6.85 6.91
N GLN A 78 0.32 7.42 5.74
CA GLN A 78 1.56 7.12 5.05
C GLN A 78 2.67 7.86 5.81
N LYS A 79 3.25 7.22 6.82
CA LYS A 79 4.43 7.73 7.52
C LYS A 79 5.60 7.83 6.53
N VAL A 80 5.72 8.95 5.82
CA VAL A 80 6.93 9.32 5.08
C VAL A 80 7.94 9.81 6.13
N ARG A 81 8.85 8.92 6.54
CA ARG A 81 10.04 9.35 7.28
C ARG A 81 10.99 10.03 6.29
N VAL A 82 11.08 11.36 6.36
CA VAL A 82 12.10 12.12 5.65
C VAL A 82 13.41 11.95 6.42
N GLU A 83 14.16 10.90 6.08
CA GLU A 83 15.56 10.81 6.44
C GLU A 83 16.33 11.71 5.47
N HIS A 84 16.83 12.86 5.96
CA HIS A 84 17.70 13.72 5.18
C HIS A 84 19.03 13.01 4.94
N VAL A 85 19.12 12.24 3.84
CA VAL A 85 20.37 11.69 3.36
C VAL A 85 21.15 12.86 2.74
N HIS A 86 22.30 13.21 3.33
CA HIS A 86 23.24 14.13 2.69
C HIS A 86 23.81 13.45 1.45
N VAL A 87 23.23 13.78 0.30
CA VAL A 87 23.76 13.38 -1.00
C VAL A 87 24.91 14.34 -1.31
N TYR A 88 26.15 13.86 -1.20
CA TYR A 88 27.29 14.55 -1.80
C TYR A 88 27.13 14.54 -3.33
N GLU A 89 27.54 15.64 -3.98
CA GLU A 89 27.36 15.86 -5.41
C GLU A 89 27.82 14.66 -6.25
N GLY A 90 26.84 13.92 -6.80
CA GLY A 90 27.08 12.78 -7.70
C GLY A 90 26.19 11.56 -7.45
N GLY A 91 25.48 11.45 -6.33
CA GLY A 91 24.56 10.33 -6.08
C GLY A 91 23.13 10.62 -6.55
N GLN A 92 22.76 10.25 -7.78
CA GLN A 92 21.36 10.32 -8.22
C GLN A 92 20.48 9.40 -7.36
N ALA A 93 19.60 10.00 -6.54
CA ALA A 93 18.54 9.27 -5.86
C ALA A 93 17.45 8.93 -6.89
N VAL A 94 17.31 7.66 -7.23
CA VAL A 94 16.15 7.16 -7.99
C VAL A 94 14.98 7.07 -7.03
N VAL A 95 13.95 7.90 -7.25
CA VAL A 95 12.65 7.77 -6.57
C VAL A 95 11.71 7.05 -7.54
N GLY A 96 11.40 5.79 -7.22
CA GLY A 96 10.44 4.97 -7.96
C GLY A 96 10.14 3.70 -7.17
N ASP A 97 8.92 3.17 -7.28
CA ASP A 97 8.55 1.86 -6.75
C ASP A 97 9.37 0.79 -7.49
N VAL A 98 10.38 0.24 -6.82
CA VAL A 98 11.27 -0.75 -7.44
C VAL A 98 10.69 -2.13 -7.21
N THR A 99 9.83 -2.58 -8.14
CA THR A 99 9.61 -4.02 -8.35
C THR A 99 10.77 -4.55 -9.20
N VAL A 100 11.87 -4.97 -8.56
CA VAL A 100 12.98 -5.64 -9.26
C VAL A 100 12.54 -7.05 -9.64
N ASN A 101 12.02 -7.18 -10.87
CA ASN A 101 11.95 -8.46 -11.55
C ASN A 101 13.35 -8.77 -12.08
N SER A 102 14.05 -9.70 -11.42
CA SER A 102 15.40 -10.12 -11.78
C SER A 102 15.42 -10.80 -13.15
N GLY A 103 16.01 -10.14 -14.14
CA GLY A 103 16.23 -10.68 -15.47
C GLY A 103 17.29 -9.92 -16.27
N SER A 104 18.43 -10.59 -16.48
CA SER A 104 19.52 -10.30 -17.43
C SER A 104 20.40 -9.07 -17.20
N GLY A 105 21.71 -9.33 -17.08
CA GLY A 105 22.72 -8.34 -16.72
C GLY A 105 23.40 -7.65 -17.90
N GLN A 106 24.26 -6.70 -17.54
CA GLN A 106 25.41 -6.25 -18.32
C GLN A 106 26.42 -5.63 -17.36
N ARG A 107 27.68 -6.05 -17.54
CA ARG A 107 28.86 -5.67 -16.76
C ARG A 107 29.42 -4.36 -17.31
N CYS A 108 29.69 -3.39 -16.45
CA CYS A 108 30.49 -2.21 -16.81
C CYS A 108 31.77 -2.17 -15.98
N GLU A 109 32.91 -2.14 -16.67
CA GLU A 109 34.25 -2.04 -16.12
C GLU A 109 34.60 -0.59 -15.75
N ILE A 110 35.43 -0.42 -14.71
CA ILE A 110 35.87 0.89 -14.20
C ILE A 110 37.33 1.12 -14.63
N PRO A 111 37.67 2.21 -15.35
CA PRO A 111 39.07 2.50 -15.68
C PRO A 111 39.76 3.23 -14.51
N LYS A 112 40.98 2.79 -14.19
CA LYS A 112 41.86 3.39 -13.17
C LYS A 112 42.68 4.54 -13.75
N ARG A 113 42.78 5.70 -13.07
CA ARG A 113 43.97 6.56 -13.22
C ARG A 113 44.30 7.49 -12.04
N SER A 114 45.55 7.30 -11.59
CA SER A 114 46.55 8.22 -11.00
C SER A 114 46.22 9.12 -9.80
N THR A 115 46.93 8.77 -8.72
CA THR A 115 47.27 9.49 -7.49
C THR A 115 47.92 10.87 -7.68
N SER A 116 47.55 11.84 -6.84
CA SER A 116 48.40 12.97 -6.43
C SER A 116 48.05 13.42 -5.00
N GLN A 117 49.05 13.33 -4.12
CA GLN A 117 49.08 13.66 -2.70
C GLN A 117 48.81 15.14 -2.40
N VAL A 118 48.06 15.49 -1.34
CA VAL A 118 48.31 16.73 -0.57
C VAL A 118 48.07 16.52 0.94
N LYS A 119 49.14 16.78 1.69
CA LYS A 119 49.39 16.87 3.15
C LYS A 119 48.28 17.43 4.04
N ASN A 120 48.08 16.77 5.19
CA ASN A 120 47.54 17.38 6.42
C ASN A 120 48.60 18.25 7.14
N PRO A 121 48.18 19.37 7.75
CA PRO A 121 48.60 19.63 9.14
C PRO A 121 47.49 20.24 10.03
N THR A 122 47.04 19.45 11.01
CA THR A 122 47.03 19.70 12.46
C THR A 122 46.86 21.15 13.04
N LYS A 123 45.72 21.36 13.75
CA LYS A 123 45.44 22.08 15.04
C LYS A 123 45.23 23.63 15.15
N LEU A 124 43.96 23.98 15.44
CA LEU A 124 43.29 24.90 16.43
C LEU A 124 43.92 26.25 16.89
N PRO A 125 43.13 27.31 17.23
CA PRO A 125 42.28 27.38 18.44
C PRO A 125 40.91 28.15 18.29
N PRO A 126 40.06 28.28 19.35
CA PRO A 126 38.62 28.60 19.21
C PRO A 126 38.29 30.11 19.18
N PHE A 127 37.17 30.43 18.51
CA PHE A 127 36.57 31.76 18.46
C PHE A 127 36.04 32.19 19.84
N ARG A 128 36.47 33.35 20.33
CA ARG A 128 35.86 34.04 21.47
C ARG A 128 34.94 35.14 20.98
N ASP A 129 33.70 35.07 21.42
CA ASP A 129 32.72 36.16 21.40
C ASP A 129 33.25 37.40 22.12
N ARG A 130 32.97 38.59 21.58
CA ARG A 130 32.95 39.82 22.38
C ARG A 130 31.84 40.76 21.90
N VAL A 131 30.82 40.79 22.73
CA VAL A 131 29.80 41.82 22.90
C VAL A 131 30.44 43.22 22.96
N ARG A 132 29.98 44.13 22.10
CA ARG A 132 29.44 45.45 22.48
C ARG A 132 28.71 46.09 21.32
#